data_AF-A0A2A3YHI1-F1
#
_entry.id   AF-A0A2A3YHI1-F1
#
_cell.length_a   1.000
_cell.length_b   1.000
_cell.length_c   1.000
_cell.angle_alpha   90.00
_cell.angle_beta   90.00
_cell.angle_gamma   90.00
#
_symmetry.space_group_name_H-M   'P 1'
#
loop_
_entity.id
_entity.type
_entity.pdbx_description
1 polymer ?
#
loop_
_entity_poly.entity_id
_entity_poly.type
_entity_poly.pdbx_seq_one_letter_code
_entity_poly.pdbx_strand_id
1 'polypeptide(L)'
;MSTSGPGGVELVVAGDPAAARALVEEFFVGRGWRPRERGEGRVDFERGSRRRTILLGGLAGKAFHLTARIGIRGAGRDGVPRSADRTAVIRYRWGADDGRALGGTLGRARAARAHAETATALEEQLRARGHLVRARRA
;
A
#
# COMPACT_ATOMS: atom_id res chain seq x y z
N MET A 1 13.06 -20.42 13.67
CA MET A 1 13.15 -19.31 12.71
C MET A 1 11.75 -18.78 12.44
N SER A 2 11.36 -17.66 13.05
CA SER A 2 10.03 -17.10 12.88
C SER A 2 9.95 -16.34 11.55
N THR A 3 9.19 -16.87 10.59
CA THR A 3 8.83 -16.18 9.37
C THR A 3 7.83 -15.07 9.71
N SER A 4 8.28 -13.81 9.79
CA SER A 4 7.36 -12.69 9.77
C SER A 4 6.55 -12.78 8.48
N GLY A 5 5.25 -13.06 8.59
CA GLY A 5 4.35 -13.15 7.45
C GLY A 5 4.36 -11.86 6.63
N PRO A 6 3.95 -11.89 5.35
CA PRO A 6 3.80 -10.69 4.56
C PRO A 6 2.79 -9.75 5.26
N GLY A 7 3.21 -8.53 5.57
CA GLY A 7 2.32 -7.55 6.20
C GLY A 7 1.36 -6.94 5.19
N GLY A 8 0.17 -6.57 5.66
CA GLY A 8 -0.76 -5.85 4.81
C GLY A 8 -1.91 -5.20 5.56
N VAL A 9 -2.70 -4.43 4.81
CA VAL A 9 -4.00 -3.94 5.26
C VAL A 9 -5.01 -4.08 4.12
N GLU A 10 -6.22 -4.51 4.47
CA GLU A 10 -7.40 -4.46 3.62
C GLU A 10 -8.32 -3.35 4.15
N LEU A 11 -8.68 -2.42 3.28
CA LEU A 11 -9.54 -1.28 3.58
C LEU A 11 -10.78 -1.37 2.69
N VAL A 12 -11.95 -1.36 3.29
CA VAL A 12 -13.23 -1.22 2.60
C VAL A 12 -13.60 0.25 2.62
N VAL A 13 -13.82 0.83 1.45
CA VAL A 13 -14.17 2.24 1.29
C VAL A 13 -15.52 2.39 0.58
N ALA A 14 -16.24 3.46 0.90
CA ALA A 14 -17.42 3.88 0.15
C ALA A 14 -17.01 4.37 -1.24
N GLY A 15 -17.83 4.06 -2.24
CA GLY A 15 -17.59 4.35 -3.65
C GLY A 15 -17.25 3.11 -4.49
N ASP A 16 -17.17 3.33 -5.80
CA ASP A 16 -16.76 2.32 -6.75
C ASP A 16 -15.21 2.19 -6.83
N PRO A 17 -14.68 1.20 -7.56
CA PRO A 17 -13.23 1.01 -7.68
C PRO A 17 -12.48 2.21 -8.28
N ALA A 18 -13.12 3.01 -9.14
CA ALA A 18 -12.50 4.17 -9.75
C ALA A 18 -12.34 5.31 -8.73
N ALA A 19 -13.37 5.56 -7.91
CA ALA A 19 -13.30 6.51 -6.80
C ALA A 19 -12.24 6.08 -5.76
N ALA A 20 -12.21 4.80 -5.40
CA ALA A 20 -11.20 4.26 -4.50
C ALA A 20 -9.77 4.41 -5.07
N ARG A 21 -9.59 4.20 -6.37
CA ARG A 21 -8.33 4.41 -7.07
C ARG A 21 -7.87 5.85 -7.01
N ALA A 22 -8.75 6.82 -7.28
CA ALA A 22 -8.44 8.23 -7.17
C ALA A 22 -7.97 8.63 -5.76
N LEU A 23 -8.64 8.13 -4.72
CA LEU A 23 -8.25 8.38 -3.31
C LEU A 23 -6.86 7.83 -2.97
N VAL A 24 -6.55 6.63 -3.45
CA VAL A 24 -5.23 6.00 -3.27
C VAL A 24 -4.16 6.78 -4.03
N GLU A 25 -4.41 7.11 -5.30
CA GLU A 25 -3.47 7.89 -6.11
C GLU A 25 -3.21 9.26 -5.49
N GLU A 26 -4.25 9.98 -5.08
CA GLU A 26 -4.13 11.25 -4.35
C GLU A 26 -3.24 11.10 -3.11
N PHE A 27 -3.48 10.07 -2.29
CA PHE A 27 -2.69 9.81 -1.08
C PHE A 27 -1.21 9.59 -1.38
N PHE A 28 -0.89 8.71 -2.33
CA PHE A 28 0.48 8.28 -2.61
C PHE A 28 1.25 9.33 -3.42
N VAL A 29 0.64 9.88 -4.47
CA VAL A 29 1.25 10.92 -5.32
C VAL A 29 1.45 12.20 -4.50
N GLY A 30 0.48 12.59 -3.68
CA GLY A 30 0.61 13.74 -2.77
C GLY A 30 1.75 13.58 -1.74
N ARG A 31 2.23 12.35 -1.52
CA ARG A 31 3.37 12.04 -0.64
C ARG A 31 4.67 11.73 -1.40
N GLY A 32 4.71 12.05 -2.70
CA GLY A 32 5.90 11.92 -3.55
C GLY A 32 6.21 10.50 -4.01
N TRP A 33 5.23 9.59 -3.94
CA TRP A 33 5.34 8.28 -4.57
C TRP A 33 4.96 8.35 -6.05
N ARG A 34 5.55 7.47 -6.85
CA ARG A 34 5.33 7.38 -8.29
C ARG A 34 4.49 6.15 -8.62
N PRO A 35 3.34 6.29 -9.30
CA PRO A 35 2.53 5.15 -9.71
C PRO A 35 3.23 4.38 -10.83
N ARG A 36 3.03 3.07 -10.83
CA ARG A 36 3.44 2.14 -11.87
C ARG A 36 2.31 1.14 -12.09
N GLU A 37 1.63 1.25 -13.23
CA GLU A 37 0.57 0.32 -13.61
C GLU A 37 1.07 -1.11 -13.70
N ARG A 38 0.26 -2.05 -13.19
CA ARG A 38 0.56 -3.50 -13.21
C ARG A 38 -0.54 -4.34 -13.87
N GLY A 39 -1.52 -3.69 -14.46
CA GLY A 39 -2.71 -4.31 -15.05
C GLY A 39 -3.98 -3.99 -14.27
N GLU A 40 -5.07 -4.65 -14.65
CA GLU A 40 -6.42 -4.31 -14.17
C GLU A 40 -6.53 -4.38 -12.64
N GLY A 41 -6.93 -3.25 -12.04
CA GLY A 41 -7.11 -3.11 -10.59
C GLY A 41 -5.82 -3.23 -9.77
N ARG A 42 -4.63 -3.14 -10.38
CA ARG A 42 -3.34 -3.24 -9.67
C ARG A 42 -2.41 -2.11 -10.04
N VAL A 43 -1.90 -1.43 -9.02
CA VAL A 43 -0.92 -0.35 -9.15
C VAL A 43 0.15 -0.51 -8.08
N ASP A 44 1.40 -0.41 -8.48
CA ASP A 44 2.51 -0.30 -7.56
C ASP A 44 2.86 1.18 -7.38
N PHE A 45 3.07 1.63 -6.15
CA PHE A 45 3.62 2.96 -5.88
C PHE A 45 5.06 2.82 -5.42
N GLU A 46 5.97 3.57 -6.03
CA GLU A 46 7.39 3.53 -5.69
C GLU A 46 7.87 4.88 -5.15
N ARG A 47 8.72 4.87 -4.12
CA ARG A 47 9.47 6.05 -3.68
C ARG A 47 10.94 5.73 -3.44
N GLY A 48 11.75 6.77 -3.29
CA GLY A 48 13.20 6.64 -3.08
C GLY A 48 13.96 6.19 -4.34
N SER A 49 15.19 5.72 -4.17
CA SER A 49 16.07 5.31 -5.27
C SER A 49 16.69 3.96 -4.99
N ARG A 50 16.46 2.98 -5.90
CA ARG A 50 17.10 1.64 -5.81
C ARG A 50 18.61 1.74 -5.74
N ARG A 51 19.22 2.53 -6.64
CA ARG A 51 20.67 2.71 -6.70
C ARG A 51 21.23 3.27 -5.38
N ARG A 52 20.65 4.35 -4.85
CA ARG A 52 21.11 4.93 -3.57
C ARG A 52 20.88 3.98 -2.40
N THR A 53 19.81 3.21 -2.44
CA THR A 53 19.54 2.22 -1.39
C THR A 53 20.53 1.07 -1.42
N ILE A 54 20.92 0.59 -2.60
CA ILE A 54 21.96 -0.44 -2.74
C ILE A 54 23.32 0.10 -2.27
N LEU A 55 23.67 1.33 -2.66
CA LEU A 55 24.96 1.94 -2.30
C LEU A 55 25.08 2.30 -0.82
N LEU A 56 24.01 2.81 -0.21
CA LEU A 56 24.03 3.36 1.15
C LEU A 56 23.37 2.43 2.19
N GLY A 57 22.67 1.38 1.74
CA GLY A 57 21.92 0.47 2.60
C GLY A 57 20.98 1.22 3.55
N GLY A 58 21.14 0.94 4.85
CA GLY A 58 20.37 1.56 5.93
C GLY A 58 20.58 3.07 6.09
N LEU A 59 21.66 3.64 5.53
CA LEU A 59 21.97 5.08 5.56
C LEU A 59 21.24 5.87 4.46
N ALA A 60 20.51 5.21 3.55
CA ALA A 60 19.80 5.88 2.47
C ALA A 60 18.71 6.87 2.96
N GLY A 61 18.32 6.82 4.24
CA GLY A 61 17.44 7.84 4.83
C GLY A 61 16.10 7.95 4.09
N LYS A 62 15.79 9.15 3.58
CA LYS A 62 14.60 9.43 2.75
C LYS A 62 14.71 8.89 1.32
N ALA A 63 15.92 8.55 0.85
CA ALA A 63 16.16 7.94 -0.44
C ALA A 63 16.01 6.41 -0.43
N PHE A 64 15.69 5.81 0.72
CA PHE A 64 15.41 4.38 0.85
C PHE A 64 14.24 3.98 -0.06
N HIS A 65 14.48 2.99 -0.92
CA HIS A 65 13.51 2.55 -1.90
C HIS A 65 12.42 1.69 -1.27
N LEU A 66 11.16 2.02 -1.55
CA LEU A 66 10.00 1.26 -1.13
C LEU A 66 9.05 1.09 -2.32
N THR A 67 8.36 -0.05 -2.35
CA THR A 67 7.28 -0.35 -3.30
C THR A 67 6.04 -0.75 -2.52
N ALA A 68 4.98 0.04 -2.62
CA ALA A 68 3.67 -0.29 -2.08
C ALA A 68 2.84 -0.97 -3.16
N ARG A 69 2.42 -2.22 -2.94
CA ARG A 69 1.62 -2.99 -3.91
C ARG A 69 0.15 -2.85 -3.57
N ILE A 70 -0.60 -2.20 -4.44
CA ILE A 70 -2.02 -1.91 -4.23
C ILE A 70 -2.88 -2.71 -5.21
N GLY A 71 -3.85 -3.44 -4.67
CA GLY A 71 -4.96 -4.02 -5.43
C GLY A 71 -6.27 -3.33 -5.08
N ILE A 72 -7.09 -3.02 -6.08
CA ILE A 72 -8.39 -2.36 -5.92
C ILE A 72 -9.42 -3.18 -6.68
N ARG A 73 -10.53 -3.50 -6.02
CA ARG A 73 -11.65 -4.25 -6.61
C ARG A 73 -12.99 -3.81 -6.02
N GLY A 74 -14.09 -4.05 -6.73
CA GLY A 74 -15.43 -3.86 -6.17
C GLY A 74 -15.71 -4.84 -5.04
N ALA A 75 -16.48 -4.41 -4.03
CA ALA A 75 -16.95 -5.26 -2.96
C ALA A 75 -18.22 -6.02 -3.41
N GLY A 76 -18.03 -7.07 -4.21
CA GLY A 76 -19.07 -8.05 -4.54
C GLY A 76 -18.56 -9.46 -4.23
N ARG A 77 -19.42 -10.34 -3.71
CA ARG A 77 -19.20 -11.78 -3.86
C ARG A 77 -19.41 -12.05 -5.35
N ASP A 78 -18.38 -12.56 -6.02
CA ASP A 78 -18.44 -12.94 -7.44
C ASP A 78 -18.61 -11.79 -8.45
N GLY A 79 -18.20 -10.57 -8.09
CA GLY A 79 -18.13 -9.45 -9.03
C GLY A 79 -19.46 -8.73 -9.31
N VAL A 80 -20.55 -9.08 -8.62
CA VAL A 80 -21.84 -8.40 -8.76
C VAL A 80 -22.00 -7.31 -7.68
N PRO A 81 -22.19 -6.03 -8.05
CA PRO A 81 -22.50 -4.97 -7.09
C PRO A 81 -23.88 -5.21 -6.48
N ARG A 82 -23.99 -5.35 -5.15
CA ARG A 82 -25.30 -5.20 -4.49
C ARG A 82 -25.68 -3.73 -4.56
N SER A 83 -26.79 -3.45 -5.23
CA SER A 83 -27.31 -2.14 -5.64
C SER A 83 -27.69 -1.18 -4.49
N ALA A 84 -27.19 -1.35 -3.26
CA ALA A 84 -27.49 -0.45 -2.14
C ALA A 84 -26.26 0.22 -1.51
N ASP A 85 -25.07 -0.40 -1.56
CA ASP A 85 -23.83 0.20 -1.05
C ASP A 85 -22.68 -0.08 -2.03
N ARG A 86 -22.40 0.88 -2.92
CA ARG A 86 -21.21 0.82 -3.78
C ARG A 86 -20.00 0.97 -2.86
N THR A 87 -19.31 -0.14 -2.61
CA THR A 87 -18.06 -0.15 -1.83
C THR A 87 -16.95 -0.80 -2.64
N ALA A 88 -15.72 -0.41 -2.35
CA ALA A 88 -14.52 -0.96 -2.97
C ALA A 88 -13.56 -1.47 -1.89
N VAL A 89 -12.77 -2.47 -2.26
CA VAL A 89 -11.76 -3.09 -1.41
C VAL A 89 -10.38 -2.71 -1.91
N ILE A 90 -9.63 -1.99 -1.08
CA ILE A 90 -8.21 -1.65 -1.28
C ILE A 90 -7.38 -2.66 -0.49
N ARG A 91 -6.44 -3.32 -1.16
CA ARG A 91 -5.48 -4.24 -0.57
C ARG A 91 -4.10 -3.65 -0.72
N TYR A 92 -3.52 -3.23 0.40
CA TYR A 92 -2.14 -2.79 0.46
C TYR A 92 -1.29 -3.91 1.06
N ARG A 93 -0.35 -4.43 0.27
CA ARG A 93 0.57 -5.50 0.69
C ARG A 93 2.02 -5.04 0.58
N TRP A 94 2.85 -5.54 1.48
CA TRP A 94 4.31 -5.50 1.40
C TRP A 94 4.87 -6.89 1.74
N GLY A 95 5.81 -7.35 0.93
CA GLY A 95 6.37 -8.70 1.00
C GLY A 95 7.43 -8.86 2.09
N ALA A 96 7.65 -10.10 2.52
CA ALA A 96 8.77 -10.47 3.39
C ALA A 96 10.15 -10.18 2.75
N ASP A 97 10.22 -10.11 1.42
CA ASP A 97 11.43 -9.76 0.68
C ASP A 97 11.57 -8.26 0.37
N ASP A 98 10.55 -7.43 0.65
CA ASP A 98 10.68 -5.98 0.51
C ASP A 98 11.73 -5.49 1.53
N GLY A 99 12.79 -4.86 1.04
CA GLY A 99 13.94 -4.48 1.87
C GLY A 99 15.07 -5.52 1.93
N ARG A 100 14.88 -6.77 1.47
CA ARG A 100 15.90 -7.84 1.54
C ARG A 100 17.12 -7.52 0.67
N ALA A 101 16.88 -7.13 -0.58
CA ALA A 101 17.93 -6.65 -1.50
C ALA A 101 18.51 -5.27 -1.10
N LEU A 102 18.02 -4.67 -0.02
CA LEU A 102 18.23 -3.26 0.34
C LEU A 102 18.89 -3.07 1.71
N GLY A 103 19.36 -4.16 2.35
CA GLY A 103 20.05 -4.11 3.65
C GLY A 103 19.82 -5.30 4.58
N GLY A 104 19.46 -6.49 4.06
CA GLY A 104 19.28 -7.68 4.88
C GLY A 104 18.15 -7.55 5.91
N THR A 105 18.37 -8.01 7.14
CA THR A 105 17.33 -8.02 8.19
C THR A 105 16.93 -6.61 8.66
N LEU A 106 17.91 -5.70 8.79
CA LEU A 106 17.64 -4.31 9.20
C LEU A 106 16.86 -3.55 8.12
N GLY A 107 17.21 -3.78 6.85
CA GLY A 107 16.47 -3.24 5.71
C GLY A 107 15.01 -3.72 5.69
N ARG A 108 14.76 -5.01 5.97
CA ARG A 108 13.41 -5.56 6.08
C ARG A 108 12.61 -4.92 7.22
N ALA A 109 13.19 -4.82 8.42
CA ALA A 109 12.50 -4.23 9.57
C ALA A 109 12.13 -2.75 9.32
N ARG A 110 13.05 -1.98 8.74
CA ARG A 110 12.82 -0.59 8.35
C ARG A 110 11.72 -0.46 7.29
N ALA A 111 11.74 -1.32 6.26
CA ALA A 111 10.72 -1.33 5.22
C ALA A 111 9.34 -1.67 5.80
N ALA A 112 9.26 -2.72 6.61
CA ALA A 112 8.02 -3.13 7.26
C ALA A 112 7.43 -2.02 8.14
N ARG A 113 8.27 -1.34 8.95
CA ARG A 113 7.84 -0.19 9.76
C ARG A 113 7.32 0.95 8.88
N ALA A 114 8.06 1.32 7.84
CA ALA A 114 7.64 2.39 6.94
C ALA A 114 6.31 2.07 6.22
N HIS A 115 6.09 0.81 5.85
CA HIS A 115 4.82 0.37 5.27
C HIS A 115 3.68 0.40 6.29
N ALA A 116 3.90 -0.04 7.53
CA ALA A 116 2.90 0.03 8.59
C ALA A 116 2.50 1.49 8.91
N GLU A 117 3.47 2.40 9.00
CA GLU A 117 3.24 3.84 9.17
C GLU A 117 2.44 4.41 7.99
N THR A 118 2.81 4.06 6.76
CA THR A 118 2.10 4.49 5.55
C THR A 118 0.66 3.95 5.50
N ALA A 119 0.46 2.69 5.89
CA ALA A 119 -0.85 2.05 5.92
C ALA A 119 -1.77 2.69 6.97
N THR A 120 -1.21 3.05 8.13
CA THR A 120 -1.93 3.77 9.18
C THR A 120 -2.34 5.16 8.69
N ALA A 121 -1.43 5.91 8.07
CA ALA A 121 -1.74 7.22 7.51
C ALA A 121 -2.81 7.17 6.40
N LEU A 122 -2.81 6.13 5.55
CA LEU A 122 -3.86 5.94 4.53
C LEU A 122 -5.22 5.68 5.19
N GLU A 123 -5.25 4.80 6.18
CA GLU A 123 -6.47 4.49 6.94
C GLU A 123 -7.02 5.73 7.64
N GLU A 124 -6.17 6.53 8.30
CA GLU A 124 -6.55 7.76 8.97
C GLU A 124 -7.09 8.81 7.99
N GLN A 125 -6.44 9.01 6.83
CA GLN A 125 -6.93 9.94 5.81
C GLN A 125 -8.31 9.52 5.28
N LEU A 126 -8.51 8.23 5.00
CA LEU A 126 -9.79 7.70 4.54
C LEU A 126 -10.88 7.82 5.61
N ARG A 127 -10.54 7.58 6.89
CA ARG A 127 -11.44 7.75 8.02
C ARG A 127 -11.84 9.22 8.21
N ALA A 128 -10.85 10.12 8.23
CA ALA A 128 -11.08 11.55 8.43
C ALA A 128 -11.94 12.17 7.32
N ARG A 129 -11.85 11.65 6.10
CA ARG A 129 -12.66 12.09 4.95
C ARG A 129 -14.01 11.35 4.82
N GLY A 130 -14.36 10.49 5.78
CA GLY A 130 -15.64 9.75 5.78
C GLY A 130 -15.74 8.66 4.70
N HIS A 131 -14.63 8.25 4.08
CA HIS A 131 -14.62 7.21 3.05
C HIS A 131 -14.43 5.80 3.61
N LEU A 132 -13.81 5.65 4.79
CA LEU A 132 -13.49 4.35 5.37
C LEU A 132 -14.73 3.69 6.00
N VAL A 133 -15.09 2.51 5.50
CA VAL A 133 -16.15 1.66 6.07
C VAL A 133 -15.57 0.66 7.06
N ARG A 134 -14.47 -0.01 6.68
CA ARG A 134 -13.82 -1.04 7.51
C ARG A 134 -12.33 -1.14 7.21
N ALA A 135 -11.52 -1.42 8.22
CA ALA A 135 -10.11 -1.77 8.07
C ALA A 135 -9.82 -3.15 8.69
N ARG A 136 -8.93 -3.92 8.07
CA ARG A 136 -8.45 -5.21 8.57
C ARG A 136 -6.95 -5.34 8.29
N ARG A 137 -6.16 -5.62 9.33
CA ARG A 137 -4.73 -5.95 9.18
C ARG A 137 -4.56 -7.40 8.72
N ALA A 138 -3.55 -7.64 7.88
CA ALA A 138 -3.18 -8.95 7.35
C ALA A 138 -1.75 -9.32 7.78
#